data_AF-A0A1W9LAL3-F1
#
_entry.id   AF-A0A1W9LAL3-F1
#
_cell.length_a   1.000
_cell.length_b   1.000
_cell.length_c   1.000
_cell.angle_alpha   90.00
_cell.angle_beta   90.00
_cell.angle_gamma   90.00
#
_symmetry.space_group_name_H-M   'P 1'
#
loop_
_entity.id
_entity.type
_entity.pdbx_description
1 polymer ?
#
loop_
_entity_poly.entity_id
_entity_poly.type
_entity_poly.pdbx_seq_one_letter_code
_entity_poly.pdbx_strand_id
1 'polypeptide(L)'
;MGARFLLGFAAAVSRMRLDRTLAVGRGIGWVLGSLVRYRRAESAATIRRCLPGLPEARIREVLDEMYAGFGQNAMESFWLTPEALPGYLAERIEVHGREIVESEMAKGRGALVLASHAGNWDLLCRGTRWMGFPLTIISKSARSPAFEAFGRVVRERFGLRVLPAHGSYRDCLRTLRRNEILGFALDQNMTRTEGIFVDFFGRPACTTPGLAYLSAQSGASVIPIFIERLAGGRHAIRAMTPIPPPPDLKPEAIHAATQAYSRVTEDWVRAHPGQWIWIHRRWRTQPLPEPPAPSTEAARPETAEG
;
A
#
# COMPACT_ATOMS: atom_id res chain seq x y z
N MET A 1 -21.65 20.39 -5.32
CA MET A 1 -21.41 20.15 -3.88
C MET A 1 -19.93 19.84 -3.68
N GLY A 2 -19.09 20.84 -3.41
CA GLY A 2 -17.63 20.73 -3.66
C GLY A 2 -16.77 20.65 -2.40
N ALA A 3 -16.35 21.80 -1.86
CA ALA A 3 -15.41 21.86 -0.73
C ALA A 3 -16.06 22.31 0.59
N ARG A 4 -17.02 23.26 0.54
CA ARG A 4 -17.70 23.79 1.74
C ARG A 4 -18.43 22.72 2.55
N PHE A 5 -19.10 21.79 1.87
CA PHE A 5 -19.74 20.65 2.53
C PHE A 5 -18.72 19.74 3.23
N LEU A 6 -17.61 19.39 2.55
CA LEU A 6 -16.54 18.58 3.12
C LEU A 6 -15.88 19.26 4.33
N LEU A 7 -15.69 20.58 4.29
CA LEU A 7 -15.16 21.35 5.41
C LEU A 7 -16.14 21.41 6.59
N GLY A 8 -17.43 21.63 6.33
CA GLY A 8 -18.47 21.60 7.36
C GLY A 8 -18.61 20.22 8.00
N PHE A 9 -18.56 19.16 7.19
CA PHE A 9 -18.56 17.77 7.66
C PHE A 9 -17.31 17.47 8.50
N ALA A 10 -16.12 17.84 8.02
CA ALA A 10 -14.87 17.67 8.77
C ALA A 10 -14.93 18.38 10.12
N ALA A 11 -15.45 19.61 10.16
CA ALA A 11 -15.59 20.39 11.38
C ALA A 11 -16.62 19.79 12.36
N ALA A 12 -17.68 19.14 11.86
CA ALA A 12 -18.62 18.43 12.70
C ALA A 12 -17.98 17.16 13.29
N VAL A 13 -17.28 16.39 12.46
CA VAL A 13 -16.62 15.15 12.88
C VAL A 13 -15.49 15.42 13.88
N SER A 14 -14.67 16.46 13.69
CA SER A 14 -13.55 16.78 14.59
C SER A 14 -13.97 17.15 16.02
N ARG A 15 -15.25 17.50 16.24
CA ARG A 15 -15.81 17.78 17.57
C ARG A 15 -16.38 16.54 18.27
N MET A 16 -16.47 15.41 17.56
CA MET A 16 -16.98 14.17 18.13
C MET A 16 -15.93 13.53 19.07
N ARG A 17 -16.39 12.82 20.10
CA ARG A 17 -15.53 11.92 20.87
C ARG A 17 -14.99 10.82 19.96
N LEU A 18 -13.71 10.50 20.07
CA LEU A 18 -13.04 9.51 19.23
C LEU A 18 -13.80 8.17 19.19
N ASP A 19 -14.27 7.64 20.33
CA ASP A 19 -15.00 6.37 20.37
C ASP A 19 -16.28 6.39 19.51
N ARG A 20 -16.98 7.53 19.49
CA ARG A 20 -18.17 7.73 18.65
C ARG A 20 -17.79 7.83 17.18
N THR A 21 -16.72 8.56 16.86
CA THR A 21 -16.15 8.63 15.50
C THR A 21 -15.83 7.23 14.97
N LEU A 22 -15.17 6.40 15.78
CA LEU A 22 -14.82 5.03 15.43
C LEU A 22 -16.05 4.13 15.31
N ALA A 23 -17.05 4.28 16.20
CA ALA A 23 -18.29 3.52 16.12
C ALA A 23 -19.08 3.84 14.85
N VAL A 24 -19.19 5.13 14.49
CA VAL A 24 -19.80 5.56 13.22
C VAL A 24 -19.01 4.99 12.03
N GLY A 25 -17.68 5.04 12.07
CA GLY A 25 -16.83 4.45 11.05
C GLY A 25 -17.07 2.95 10.87
N ARG A 26 -17.16 2.19 11.97
CA ARG A 26 -17.53 0.76 11.91
C ARG A 26 -18.92 0.55 11.31
N GLY A 27 -19.89 1.40 11.65
CA GLY A 27 -21.23 1.37 11.07
C GLY A 27 -21.23 1.60 9.56
N ILE A 28 -20.47 2.59 9.07
CA ILE A 28 -20.28 2.84 7.64
C ILE A 28 -19.67 1.62 6.95
N GLY A 29 -18.63 1.05 7.56
CA GLY A 29 -18.01 -0.19 7.09
C GLY A 29 -19.01 -1.34 6.99
N TRP A 30 -19.77 -1.56 8.05
CA TRP A 30 -20.81 -2.59 8.09
C TRP A 30 -21.88 -2.38 7.02
N VAL A 31 -22.35 -1.15 6.79
CA VAL A 31 -23.30 -0.86 5.70
C VAL A 31 -22.68 -1.22 4.34
N LEU A 32 -21.43 -0.83 4.09
CA LEU A 32 -20.74 -1.10 2.84
C LEU A 32 -20.53 -2.60 2.61
N GLY A 33 -20.16 -3.34 3.66
CA GLY A 33 -19.89 -4.77 3.60
C GLY A 33 -21.15 -5.65 3.60
N SER A 34 -22.15 -5.32 4.41
CA SER A 34 -23.30 -6.20 4.70
C SER A 34 -24.54 -5.84 3.88
N LEU A 35 -24.83 -4.55 3.71
CA LEU A 35 -26.02 -4.07 2.99
C LEU A 35 -25.70 -3.83 1.51
N VAL A 36 -24.72 -2.99 1.22
CA VAL A 36 -24.27 -2.70 -0.17
C VAL A 36 -23.52 -3.90 -0.75
N ARG A 37 -22.88 -4.70 0.11
CA ARG A 37 -22.09 -5.88 -0.27
C ARG A 37 -21.03 -5.57 -1.32
N TYR A 38 -20.44 -4.37 -1.25
CA TYR A 38 -19.54 -3.86 -2.27
C TYR A 38 -18.34 -4.79 -2.46
N ARG A 39 -18.39 -5.62 -3.52
CA ARG A 39 -17.34 -6.57 -3.92
C ARG A 39 -17.03 -7.64 -2.85
N ARG A 40 -17.92 -7.83 -1.87
CA ARG A 40 -17.72 -8.77 -0.76
C ARG A 40 -17.51 -10.21 -1.22
N ALA A 41 -18.30 -10.68 -2.19
CA ALA A 41 -18.19 -12.04 -2.72
C ALA A 41 -16.86 -12.26 -3.48
N GLU A 42 -16.43 -11.29 -4.29
CA GLU A 42 -15.13 -11.33 -4.98
C GLU A 42 -13.96 -11.34 -3.98
N SER A 43 -14.05 -10.53 -2.93
CA SER A 43 -13.04 -10.48 -1.87
C SER A 43 -12.99 -11.80 -1.09
N ALA A 44 -14.14 -12.39 -0.73
CA ALA A 44 -14.20 -13.71 -0.09
C ALA A 44 -13.53 -14.80 -0.95
N ALA A 45 -13.86 -14.86 -2.24
CA ALA A 45 -13.23 -15.81 -3.17
C ALA A 45 -11.72 -15.58 -3.35
N THR A 46 -11.27 -14.34 -3.19
CA THR A 46 -9.85 -14.01 -3.23
C THR A 46 -9.15 -14.47 -1.96
N ILE A 47 -9.72 -14.21 -0.78
CA ILE A 47 -9.20 -14.69 0.51
C ILE A 47 -9.07 -16.22 0.50
N ARG A 48 -10.10 -16.96 0.04
CA ARG A 48 -10.03 -18.44 -0.08
C ARG A 48 -8.83 -18.94 -0.88
N ARG A 49 -8.49 -18.23 -1.96
CA ARG A 49 -7.37 -18.59 -2.84
C ARG A 49 -6.01 -18.22 -2.23
N CYS A 50 -5.96 -17.10 -1.50
CA CYS A 50 -4.71 -16.60 -0.91
C CYS A 50 -4.37 -17.27 0.42
N LEU A 51 -5.39 -17.62 1.20
CA LEU A 51 -5.29 -18.22 2.53
C LEU A 51 -6.07 -19.55 2.55
N PRO A 52 -5.59 -20.57 1.81
CA PRO A 52 -6.26 -21.87 1.74
C PRO A 52 -6.33 -22.49 3.14
N GLY A 53 -7.47 -23.15 3.44
CA GLY A 53 -7.70 -23.79 4.73
C GLY A 53 -8.32 -22.88 5.81
N LEU A 54 -8.49 -21.58 5.55
CA LEU A 54 -9.27 -20.73 6.48
C LEU A 54 -10.74 -21.16 6.51
N PRO A 55 -11.34 -21.37 7.70
CA PRO A 55 -12.78 -21.63 7.82
C PRO A 55 -13.62 -20.47 7.29
N GLU A 56 -14.80 -20.77 6.72
CA GLU A 56 -15.73 -19.76 6.20
C GLU A 56 -16.14 -18.70 7.25
N ALA A 57 -16.23 -19.09 8.52
CA ALA A 57 -16.44 -18.16 9.62
C ALA A 57 -15.31 -17.12 9.70
N ARG A 58 -14.05 -17.57 9.65
CA ARG A 58 -12.88 -16.67 9.70
C ARG A 58 -12.80 -15.77 8.47
N ILE A 59 -13.17 -16.26 7.29
CA ILE A 59 -13.21 -15.43 6.07
C ILE A 59 -14.24 -14.30 6.21
N ARG A 60 -15.41 -14.58 6.80
CA ARG A 60 -16.41 -13.53 7.10
C ARG A 60 -15.88 -12.51 8.09
N GLU A 61 -15.23 -12.96 9.16
CA GLU A 61 -14.60 -12.07 10.15
C GLU A 61 -13.53 -11.17 9.52
N VAL A 62 -12.63 -11.73 8.70
CA VAL A 62 -11.60 -10.97 7.96
C VAL A 62 -12.23 -9.88 7.09
N LEU A 63 -13.34 -10.18 6.40
CA LEU A 63 -14.05 -9.19 5.61
C LEU A 63 -14.69 -8.12 6.50
N ASP A 64 -15.32 -8.51 7.60
CA ASP A 64 -15.97 -7.58 8.53
C ASP A 64 -14.96 -6.65 9.19
N GLU A 65 -13.80 -7.18 9.60
CA GLU A 65 -12.64 -6.42 10.08
C GLU A 65 -12.17 -5.40 9.02
N MET A 66 -12.01 -5.83 7.76
CA MET A 66 -11.56 -4.96 6.67
C MET A 66 -12.55 -3.82 6.40
N TYR A 67 -13.84 -4.12 6.27
CA TYR A 67 -14.84 -3.09 6.00
C TYR A 67 -14.97 -2.12 7.18
N ALA A 68 -14.98 -2.63 8.42
CA ALA A 68 -15.00 -1.82 9.62
C ALA A 68 -13.77 -0.89 9.68
N GLY A 69 -12.57 -1.43 9.46
CA GLY A 69 -11.33 -0.66 9.41
C GLY A 69 -11.35 0.41 8.33
N PHE A 70 -11.86 0.10 7.13
CA PHE A 70 -11.98 1.06 6.03
C PHE A 70 -12.89 2.25 6.40
N GLY A 71 -14.05 1.98 7.00
CA GLY A 71 -14.95 3.03 7.47
C GLY A 71 -14.38 3.84 8.64
N GLN A 72 -13.64 3.20 9.55
CA GLN A 72 -12.91 3.88 10.63
C GLN A 72 -11.82 4.81 10.10
N ASN A 73 -11.01 4.36 9.12
CA ASN A 73 -9.98 5.18 8.49
C ASN A 73 -10.58 6.44 7.85
N ALA A 74 -11.73 6.30 7.18
CA ALA A 74 -12.42 7.43 6.57
C ALA A 74 -12.84 8.45 7.63
N MET A 75 -13.45 8.01 8.73
CA MET A 75 -13.87 8.91 9.81
C MET A 75 -12.70 9.53 10.57
N GLU A 76 -11.65 8.76 10.86
CA GLU A 76 -10.42 9.27 11.47
C GLU A 76 -9.74 10.32 10.59
N SER A 77 -9.80 10.17 9.26
CA SER A 77 -9.21 11.15 8.33
C SER A 77 -9.83 12.54 8.46
N PHE A 78 -11.12 12.62 8.81
CA PHE A 78 -11.84 13.87 9.08
C PHE A 78 -11.69 14.34 10.53
N TRP A 79 -11.59 13.40 11.47
CA TRP A 79 -11.45 13.71 12.90
C TRP A 79 -10.08 14.29 13.24
N LEU A 80 -9.02 13.74 12.64
CA LEU A 80 -7.64 14.18 12.85
C LEU A 80 -7.38 15.52 12.14
N THR A 81 -7.42 16.61 12.92
CA THR A 81 -7.00 17.95 12.48
C THR A 81 -5.51 18.17 12.72
N PRO A 82 -4.87 19.17 12.09
CA PRO A 82 -3.48 19.56 12.39
C PRO A 82 -3.22 19.82 13.87
N GLU A 83 -4.20 20.35 14.59
CA GLU A 83 -4.10 20.65 16.03
C GLU A 83 -4.22 19.40 16.89
N ALA A 84 -5.11 18.46 16.53
CA ALA A 84 -5.31 17.21 17.28
C ALA A 84 -4.22 16.17 17.02
N LEU A 85 -3.58 16.22 15.84
CA LEU A 85 -2.64 15.20 15.39
C LEU A 85 -1.45 15.00 16.34
N PRO A 86 -0.72 16.04 16.82
CA PRO A 86 0.43 15.82 17.71
C PRO A 86 0.09 15.04 18.98
N GLY A 87 -1.00 15.40 19.67
CA GLY A 87 -1.45 14.71 20.89
C GLY A 87 -1.92 13.28 20.59
N TYR A 88 -2.68 13.10 19.50
CA TYR A 88 -3.10 11.77 19.07
C TYR A 88 -1.91 10.86 18.78
N LEU A 89 -0.90 11.37 18.05
CA LEU A 89 0.27 10.58 17.72
C LEU A 89 1.07 10.21 18.98
N ALA A 90 1.17 11.10 19.96
CA ALA A 90 1.90 10.85 21.21
C ALA A 90 1.22 9.83 22.13
N GLU A 91 -0.12 9.83 22.17
CA GLU A 91 -0.88 8.99 23.11
C GLU A 91 -1.31 7.65 22.51
N ARG A 92 -1.41 7.56 21.17
CA ARG A 92 -2.12 6.46 20.50
C ARG A 92 -1.32 5.73 19.45
N ILE A 93 -0.08 6.12 19.20
CA ILE A 93 0.79 5.45 18.23
C ILE A 93 1.98 4.83 18.95
N GLU A 94 2.06 3.51 18.87
CA GLU A 94 3.22 2.73 19.25
C GLU A 94 4.18 2.69 18.05
N VAL A 95 5.44 3.06 18.24
CA VAL A 95 6.44 3.07 17.17
C VAL A 95 7.54 2.06 17.49
N HIS A 96 7.78 1.14 16.56
CA HIS A 96 8.83 0.13 16.65
C HIS A 96 9.79 0.25 15.45
N GLY A 97 11.09 0.09 15.69
CA GLY A 97 12.09 0.15 14.63
C GLY A 97 12.46 1.58 14.20
N ARG A 98 12.29 2.58 15.07
CA ARG A 98 12.65 3.97 14.75
C ARG A 98 14.15 4.11 14.46
N GLU A 99 14.96 3.42 15.25
CA GLU A 99 16.41 3.31 15.11
C GLU A 99 16.85 2.76 13.75
N ILE A 100 16.04 1.90 13.13
CA ILE A 100 16.28 1.38 11.77
C ILE A 100 16.20 2.53 10.77
N VAL A 101 15.16 3.36 10.86
CA VAL A 101 14.98 4.52 9.98
C VAL A 101 16.12 5.51 10.20
N GLU A 102 16.44 5.84 11.45
CA GLU A 102 17.54 6.76 11.78
C GLU A 102 18.89 6.27 11.23
N SER A 103 19.18 4.97 11.38
CA SER A 103 20.38 4.33 10.83
C SER A 103 20.47 4.41 9.29
N GLU A 104 19.38 4.14 8.57
CA GLU A 104 19.38 4.27 7.11
C GLU A 104 19.53 5.72 6.66
N MET A 105 18.87 6.66 7.34
CA MET A 105 18.99 8.09 7.03
C MET A 105 20.38 8.65 7.33
N ALA A 106 21.09 8.10 8.33
CA ALA A 106 22.47 8.46 8.64
C ALA A 106 23.47 8.11 7.51
N LYS A 107 23.10 7.21 6.59
CA LYS A 107 23.92 6.88 5.41
C LYS A 107 23.93 7.99 4.34
N GLY A 108 23.08 9.01 4.46
CA GLY A 108 23.08 10.18 3.58
C GLY A 108 22.52 9.93 2.17
N ARG A 109 21.77 8.84 1.95
CA ARG A 109 21.21 8.45 0.64
C ARG A 109 19.68 8.61 0.56
N GLY A 110 19.07 9.12 1.62
CA GLY A 110 17.62 9.02 1.87
C GLY A 110 17.21 7.60 2.20
N ALA A 111 15.90 7.40 2.36
CA ALA A 111 15.32 6.08 2.57
C ALA A 111 14.07 5.90 1.70
N LEU A 112 13.93 4.69 1.18
CA LEU A 112 12.71 4.25 0.51
C LEU A 112 11.85 3.51 1.52
N VAL A 113 10.57 3.87 1.65
CA VAL A 113 9.64 3.17 2.52
C VAL A 113 8.71 2.32 1.68
N LEU A 114 8.74 1.01 1.92
CA LEU A 114 7.74 0.07 1.40
C LEU A 114 6.55 0.03 2.35
N ALA A 115 5.40 0.47 1.86
CA ALA A 115 4.13 0.44 2.58
C ALA A 115 3.10 -0.43 1.84
N SER A 116 1.96 -0.64 2.47
CA SER A 116 0.78 -1.28 1.86
C SER A 116 -0.48 -0.49 2.19
N HIS A 117 -1.55 -0.74 1.45
CA HIS A 117 -2.89 -0.28 1.77
C HIS A 117 -3.48 -1.18 2.85
N ALA A 118 -2.83 -1.22 4.01
CA ALA A 118 -3.25 -1.93 5.21
C ALA A 118 -3.32 -0.99 6.42
N GLY A 119 -4.08 -1.39 7.43
CA GLY A 119 -4.29 -0.60 8.65
C GLY A 119 -4.84 0.79 8.29
N ASN A 120 -4.32 1.84 8.94
CA ASN A 120 -4.61 3.23 8.57
C ASN A 120 -3.42 3.86 7.82
N TRP A 121 -3.24 3.49 6.55
CA TRP A 121 -2.13 3.97 5.71
C TRP A 121 -2.10 5.51 5.53
N ASP A 122 -3.24 6.20 5.64
CA ASP A 122 -3.29 7.66 5.60
C ASP A 122 -2.67 8.25 6.88
N LEU A 123 -2.97 7.67 8.04
CA LEU A 123 -2.34 8.01 9.30
C LEU A 123 -0.84 7.69 9.30
N LEU A 124 -0.39 6.60 8.66
CA LEU A 124 1.04 6.33 8.47
C LEU A 124 1.74 7.48 7.72
N CYS A 125 1.11 8.01 6.67
CA CYS A 125 1.65 9.17 5.95
C CYS A 125 1.73 10.40 6.88
N ARG A 126 0.67 10.71 7.62
CA ARG A 126 0.64 11.86 8.56
C ARG A 126 1.59 11.70 9.75
N GLY A 127 1.82 10.46 10.17
CA GLY A 127 2.70 10.08 11.27
C GLY A 127 4.18 10.29 10.97
N THR A 128 4.56 10.56 9.72
CA THR A 128 5.98 10.70 9.33
C THR A 128 6.73 11.85 9.99
N ARG A 129 6.02 12.85 10.52
CA ARG A 129 6.61 13.86 11.41
C ARG A 129 7.29 13.26 12.64
N TRP A 130 6.94 12.03 13.05
CA TRP A 130 7.58 11.26 14.13
C TRP A 130 8.91 10.66 13.74
N MET A 131 9.14 10.40 12.46
CA MET A 131 10.44 9.95 11.98
C MET A 131 11.45 11.10 11.93
N GLY A 132 11.01 12.37 12.06
CA GLY A 132 11.90 13.53 12.02
C GLY A 132 12.40 13.90 10.61
N PHE A 133 11.94 13.21 9.57
CA PHE A 133 12.38 13.41 8.19
C PHE A 133 11.21 13.81 7.28
N PRO A 134 11.44 14.68 6.27
CA PRO A 134 10.43 14.99 5.27
C PRO A 134 10.00 13.75 4.49
N LEU A 135 8.68 13.55 4.35
CA LEU A 135 8.10 12.48 3.54
C LEU A 135 7.58 13.03 2.21
N THR A 136 8.01 12.39 1.13
CA THR A 136 7.35 12.46 -0.17
C THR A 136 6.63 11.14 -0.44
N ILE A 137 5.41 11.16 -0.97
CA ILE A 137 4.69 9.95 -1.41
C ILE A 137 4.37 10.00 -2.90
N ILE A 138 4.25 8.83 -3.50
CA ILE A 138 3.79 8.69 -4.88
C ILE A 138 2.31 8.31 -4.87
N SER A 139 1.47 9.08 -5.56
CA SER A 139 0.03 8.82 -5.66
C SER A 139 -0.45 8.88 -7.09
N LYS A 140 -1.34 7.95 -7.45
CA LYS A 140 -2.18 8.09 -8.65
C LYS A 140 -3.22 9.18 -8.39
N SER A 141 -3.52 9.96 -9.42
CA SER A 141 -4.63 10.91 -9.37
C SER A 141 -5.95 10.18 -9.14
N ALA A 142 -6.79 10.73 -8.27
CA ALA A 142 -8.12 10.17 -8.07
C ALA A 142 -8.98 10.49 -9.30
N ARG A 143 -9.81 9.54 -9.73
CA ARG A 143 -10.67 9.71 -10.92
C ARG A 143 -11.74 10.79 -10.74
N SER A 144 -12.06 11.15 -9.49
CA SER A 144 -13.07 12.17 -9.17
C SER A 144 -12.38 13.45 -8.70
N PRO A 145 -12.69 14.61 -9.31
CA PRO A 145 -12.18 15.91 -8.87
C PRO A 145 -12.48 16.23 -7.40
N ALA A 146 -13.59 15.72 -6.85
CA ALA A 146 -13.93 15.91 -5.44
C ALA A 146 -13.01 15.10 -4.51
N PHE A 147 -12.67 13.86 -4.88
CA PHE A 147 -11.73 13.03 -4.14
C PHE A 147 -10.28 13.51 -4.29
N GLU A 148 -9.92 14.03 -5.46
CA GLU A 148 -8.67 14.77 -5.70
C GLU A 148 -8.54 15.97 -4.76
N ALA A 149 -9.55 16.85 -4.75
CA ALA A 149 -9.58 18.03 -3.89
C ALA A 149 -9.55 17.66 -2.40
N PHE A 150 -10.30 16.62 -2.01
CA PHE A 150 -10.27 16.08 -0.66
C PHE A 150 -8.87 15.57 -0.28
N GLY A 151 -8.27 14.71 -1.10
CA GLY A 151 -6.93 14.17 -0.87
C GLY A 151 -5.87 15.25 -0.80
N ARG A 152 -5.99 16.30 -1.63
CA ARG A 152 -5.12 17.48 -1.60
C ARG A 152 -5.25 18.24 -0.29
N VAL A 153 -6.47 18.64 0.10
CA VAL A 153 -6.73 19.37 1.34
C VAL A 153 -6.27 18.57 2.56
N VAL A 154 -6.50 17.26 2.56
CA VAL A 154 -6.05 16.40 3.63
C VAL A 154 -4.53 16.29 3.67
N ARG A 155 -3.86 15.98 2.56
CA ARG A 155 -2.41 15.68 2.55
C ARG A 155 -1.54 16.94 2.67
N GLU A 156 -1.92 18.04 2.02
CA GLU A 156 -1.17 19.31 2.09
C GLU A 156 -1.24 19.93 3.50
N ARG A 157 -2.36 19.77 4.22
CA ARG A 157 -2.51 20.25 5.61
C ARG A 157 -1.52 19.63 6.60
N PHE A 158 -0.92 18.49 6.26
CA PHE A 158 0.07 17.81 7.11
C PHE A 158 1.49 17.89 6.55
N GLY A 159 1.73 18.76 5.57
CA GLY A 159 3.07 18.97 5.00
C GLY A 159 3.60 17.82 4.15
N LEU A 160 2.72 16.93 3.66
CA LEU A 160 3.11 15.82 2.80
C LEU A 160 3.33 16.31 1.37
N ARG A 161 4.52 16.03 0.83
CA ARG A 161 4.78 16.22 -0.60
C ARG A 161 4.21 15.03 -1.37
N VAL A 162 3.39 15.28 -2.38
CA VAL A 162 2.79 14.23 -3.23
C VAL A 162 3.32 14.38 -4.64
N LEU A 163 3.94 13.32 -5.16
CA LEU A 163 4.36 13.20 -6.55
C LEU A 163 3.33 12.37 -7.35
N PRO A 164 3.01 12.76 -8.59
CA PRO A 164 2.26 11.91 -9.52
C PRO A 164 2.91 10.54 -9.72
N ALA A 165 2.08 9.50 -9.89
CA ALA A 165 2.57 8.15 -10.18
C ALA A 165 3.29 8.01 -11.54
N HIS A 166 3.01 8.91 -12.48
CA HIS A 166 3.63 8.91 -13.81
C HIS A 166 4.45 10.17 -14.02
N GLY A 167 5.61 10.05 -14.66
CA GLY A 167 6.48 11.18 -14.99
C GLY A 167 7.35 11.71 -13.84
N SER A 168 7.18 11.25 -12.60
CA SER A 168 7.90 11.79 -11.43
C SER A 168 9.17 11.04 -11.02
N TYR A 169 9.68 10.15 -11.87
CA TYR A 169 10.87 9.34 -11.55
C TYR A 169 12.11 10.19 -11.19
N ARG A 170 12.36 11.26 -11.96
CA ARG A 170 13.47 12.20 -11.69
C ARG A 170 13.28 12.97 -10.37
N ASP A 171 12.04 13.28 -10.02
CA ASP A 171 11.70 13.96 -8.77
C ASP A 171 11.88 13.03 -7.57
N CYS A 172 11.55 11.74 -7.71
CA CYS A 172 11.80 10.71 -6.71
C CYS A 172 13.29 10.59 -6.39
N LEU A 173 14.14 10.51 -7.41
CA LEU A 173 15.60 10.52 -7.21
C LEU A 173 16.11 11.82 -6.58
N ARG A 174 15.48 12.96 -6.90
CA ARG A 174 15.83 14.24 -6.27
C ARG A 174 15.46 14.29 -4.79
N THR A 175 14.32 13.70 -4.40
CA THR A 175 13.95 13.51 -2.99
C THR A 175 15.03 12.72 -2.25
N LEU A 176 15.44 11.56 -2.78
CA LEU A 176 16.46 10.72 -2.14
C LEU A 176 17.82 11.43 -2.03
N ARG A 177 18.24 12.16 -3.08
CA ARG A 177 19.47 12.98 -3.04
C ARG A 177 19.45 14.09 -2.00
N ARG A 178 18.27 14.53 -1.54
CA ARG A 178 18.12 15.49 -0.43
C ARG A 178 18.16 14.81 0.95
N ASN A 179 18.46 13.52 1.00
CA ASN A 179 18.37 12.69 2.19
C ASN A 179 16.97 12.79 2.83
N GLU A 180 15.92 12.70 2.00
CA GLU A 180 14.51 12.70 2.42
C GLU A 180 13.91 11.27 2.27
N ILE A 181 12.77 11.02 2.91
CA ILE A 181 12.04 9.75 2.80
C ILE A 181 11.11 9.79 1.59
N LEU A 182 11.09 8.71 0.81
CA LEU A 182 10.13 8.47 -0.26
C LEU A 182 9.27 7.23 0.05
N GLY A 183 7.98 7.45 0.31
CA GLY A 183 7.00 6.40 0.58
C GLY A 183 6.38 5.82 -0.69
N PHE A 184 6.31 4.48 -0.73
CA PHE A 184 5.89 3.72 -1.89
C PHE A 184 4.99 2.54 -1.49
N ALA A 185 3.76 2.49 -2.00
CA ALA A 185 2.86 1.34 -1.82
C ALA A 185 2.95 0.38 -3.04
N LEU A 186 3.27 -0.90 -2.79
CA LEU A 186 3.57 -1.89 -3.85
C LEU A 186 2.43 -2.91 -4.08
N ASP A 187 1.36 -2.82 -3.31
CA ASP A 187 0.33 -3.84 -3.18
C ASP A 187 -0.88 -3.64 -4.09
N GLN A 188 -0.75 -2.84 -5.15
CA GLN A 188 -1.81 -2.63 -6.16
C GLN A 188 -1.41 -3.11 -7.55
N ASN A 189 -2.43 -3.43 -8.36
CA ASN A 189 -2.28 -3.97 -9.71
C ASN A 189 -1.74 -2.91 -10.68
N MET A 190 -0.75 -3.28 -11.47
CA MET A 190 -0.28 -2.50 -12.62
C MET A 190 -0.84 -3.03 -13.94
N THR A 191 -0.81 -2.20 -14.99
CA THR A 191 -1.02 -2.71 -16.34
C THR A 191 0.20 -3.51 -16.80
N ARG A 192 0.03 -4.37 -17.81
CA ARG A 192 1.11 -5.24 -18.29
C ARG A 192 2.33 -4.46 -18.79
N THR A 193 2.13 -3.25 -19.30
CA THR A 193 3.19 -2.35 -19.78
C THR A 193 3.92 -1.60 -18.66
N GLU A 194 3.37 -1.59 -17.45
CA GLU A 194 3.87 -0.80 -16.31
C GLU A 194 4.38 -1.66 -15.15
N GLY A 195 4.27 -2.98 -15.26
CA GLY A 195 4.60 -3.91 -14.18
C GLY A 195 5.22 -5.20 -14.68
N ILE A 196 5.87 -5.90 -13.76
CA ILE A 196 6.43 -7.24 -13.91
C ILE A 196 5.62 -8.23 -13.08
N PHE A 197 5.62 -9.51 -13.45
CA PHE A 197 4.94 -10.54 -12.67
C PHE A 197 5.88 -11.08 -11.59
N VAL A 198 5.45 -10.95 -10.34
CA VAL A 198 6.07 -11.57 -9.16
C VAL A 198 5.02 -12.42 -8.45
N ASP A 199 5.47 -13.38 -7.65
CA ASP A 199 4.59 -14.18 -6.83
C ASP A 199 4.03 -13.36 -5.66
N PHE A 200 2.71 -13.44 -5.47
CA PHE A 200 2.01 -12.89 -4.31
C PHE A 200 0.85 -13.82 -3.97
N PHE A 201 0.94 -14.48 -2.81
CA PHE A 201 0.11 -15.58 -2.35
C PHE A 201 0.14 -16.81 -3.30
N GLY A 202 1.32 -17.18 -3.81
CA GLY A 202 1.48 -18.32 -4.72
C GLY A 202 0.86 -18.09 -6.10
N ARG A 203 0.63 -16.83 -6.48
CA ARG A 203 -0.06 -16.44 -7.71
C ARG A 203 0.66 -15.26 -8.38
N PRO A 204 0.77 -15.24 -9.71
CA PRO A 204 1.42 -14.16 -10.43
C PRO A 204 0.62 -12.85 -10.29
N ALA A 205 1.25 -11.82 -9.73
CA ALA A 205 0.68 -10.50 -9.55
C ALA A 205 1.50 -9.45 -10.32
N CYS A 206 0.84 -8.68 -11.18
CA CYS A 206 1.49 -7.62 -11.96
C CYS A 206 1.81 -6.42 -11.05
N THR A 207 3.09 -6.19 -10.82
CA THR A 207 3.63 -5.32 -9.76
C THR A 207 4.61 -4.33 -10.36
N THR A 208 4.59 -3.08 -9.89
CA THR A 208 5.54 -2.09 -10.42
C THR A 208 6.97 -2.41 -9.97
N PRO A 209 7.96 -2.41 -10.87
CA PRO A 209 9.38 -2.52 -10.50
C PRO A 209 9.96 -1.17 -10.04
N GLY A 210 9.16 -0.09 -9.98
CA GLY A 210 9.65 1.27 -9.76
C GLY A 210 10.42 1.44 -8.45
N LEU A 211 10.00 0.76 -7.38
CA LEU A 211 10.71 0.78 -6.10
C LEU A 211 12.11 0.14 -6.19
N ALA A 212 12.24 -0.97 -6.93
CA ALA A 212 13.51 -1.63 -7.16
C ALA A 212 14.44 -0.75 -8.00
N TYR A 213 13.95 -0.12 -9.07
CA TYR A 213 14.73 0.83 -9.87
C TYR A 213 15.21 2.03 -9.07
N LEU A 214 14.34 2.63 -8.25
CA LEU A 214 14.71 3.76 -7.40
C LEU A 214 15.79 3.36 -6.39
N SER A 215 15.67 2.18 -5.77
CA SER A 215 16.66 1.67 -4.82
C SER A 215 18.00 1.41 -5.50
N ALA A 216 18.01 0.74 -6.65
CA ALA A 216 19.20 0.46 -7.46
C ALA A 216 19.97 1.75 -7.82
N GLN A 217 19.26 2.78 -8.30
CA GLN A 217 19.89 4.00 -8.80
C GLN A 217 20.30 4.98 -7.71
N SER A 218 19.54 5.06 -6.62
CA SER A 218 19.89 5.94 -5.49
C SER A 218 20.90 5.31 -4.54
N GLY A 219 21.00 3.98 -4.53
CA GLY A 219 21.74 3.24 -3.52
C GLY A 219 21.09 3.30 -2.12
N ALA A 220 19.84 3.74 -2.02
CA ALA A 220 19.06 3.78 -0.77
C ALA A 220 18.37 2.43 -0.52
N SER A 221 18.45 1.95 0.72
CA SER A 221 17.74 0.73 1.15
C SER A 221 16.23 0.96 1.18
N VAL A 222 15.48 -0.13 1.02
CA VAL A 222 14.02 -0.14 1.17
C VAL A 222 13.69 -0.63 2.58
N ILE A 223 13.04 0.21 3.38
CA ILE A 223 12.57 -0.11 4.73
C ILE A 223 11.08 -0.46 4.63
N PRO A 224 10.66 -1.71 4.89
CA PRO A 224 9.25 -2.03 5.05
C PRO A 224 8.73 -1.35 6.32
N ILE A 225 7.72 -0.49 6.17
CA ILE A 225 7.04 0.16 7.28
C ILE A 225 5.55 -0.03 7.12
N PHE A 226 4.94 -0.74 8.07
CA PHE A 226 3.51 -0.99 8.08
C PHE A 226 2.86 -0.40 9.33
N ILE A 227 1.56 -0.10 9.19
CA ILE A 227 0.73 0.36 10.30
C ILE A 227 -0.36 -0.67 10.57
N GLU A 228 -0.55 -0.96 11.84
CA GLU A 228 -1.57 -1.86 12.36
C GLU A 228 -2.54 -1.06 13.23
N ARG A 229 -3.84 -1.25 13.03
CA ARG A 229 -4.86 -0.79 13.96
C ARG A 229 -4.92 -1.72 15.16
N LEU A 230 -4.87 -1.12 16.35
CA LEU A 230 -5.07 -1.78 17.64
C LEU A 230 -6.43 -1.39 18.24
N ALA A 231 -6.77 -2.00 19.38
CA ALA A 231 -7.99 -1.70 20.11
C ALA A 231 -8.03 -0.24 20.61
N GLY A 232 -9.24 0.32 20.69
CA GLY A 232 -9.47 1.65 21.28
C GLY A 232 -8.98 2.83 20.45
N GLY A 233 -8.78 2.66 19.13
CA GLY A 233 -8.27 3.71 18.26
C GLY A 233 -6.77 3.96 18.44
N ARG A 234 -6.03 2.97 18.94
CA ARG A 234 -4.56 2.97 18.93
C ARG A 234 -4.04 2.33 17.65
N HIS A 235 -2.79 2.59 17.31
CA HIS A 235 -2.10 1.97 16.18
C HIS A 235 -0.66 1.64 16.54
N ALA A 236 -0.09 0.64 15.88
CA ALA A 236 1.34 0.36 15.92
C ALA A 236 1.94 0.59 14.53
N ILE A 237 3.03 1.36 14.46
CA ILE A 237 3.88 1.50 13.28
C ILE A 237 5.11 0.64 13.51
N ARG A 238 5.42 -0.24 12.55
CA ARG A 238 6.54 -1.17 12.62
C ARG A 238 7.43 -0.98 11.42
N ALA A 239 8.64 -0.47 11.65
CA ALA A 239 9.72 -0.56 10.68
C ALA A 239 10.41 -1.92 10.82
N MET A 240 10.57 -2.61 9.70
CA MET A 240 11.17 -3.93 9.61
C MET A 240 12.60 -3.84 9.07
N THR A 241 13.29 -4.98 9.02
CA THR A 241 14.64 -5.09 8.46
C THR A 241 14.73 -4.46 7.06
N PRO A 242 15.64 -3.49 6.84
CA PRO A 242 15.85 -2.90 5.52
C PRO A 242 16.31 -3.94 4.51
N ILE A 243 15.81 -3.82 3.29
CA ILE A 243 16.21 -4.61 2.15
C ILE A 243 17.22 -3.78 1.36
N PRO A 244 18.45 -4.29 1.14
CA PRO A 244 19.49 -3.54 0.47
C PRO A 244 19.14 -3.30 -1.01
N PRO A 245 19.75 -2.29 -1.65
CA PRO A 245 19.59 -2.09 -3.08
C PRO A 245 19.99 -3.33 -3.89
N PRO A 246 19.29 -3.62 -5.01
CA PRO A 246 19.77 -4.62 -5.95
C PRO A 246 21.15 -4.19 -6.51
N PRO A 247 22.00 -5.16 -6.88
CA PRO A 247 23.39 -4.90 -7.25
C PRO A 247 23.54 -4.11 -8.56
N ASP A 248 22.57 -4.23 -9.47
CA ASP A 248 22.55 -3.53 -10.75
C ASP A 248 21.11 -3.33 -11.26
N LEU A 249 21.00 -2.77 -12.47
CA LEU A 249 19.72 -2.49 -13.14
C LEU A 249 19.26 -3.64 -14.06
N LYS A 250 19.90 -4.81 -14.01
CA LYS A 250 19.54 -5.93 -14.89
C LYS A 250 18.14 -6.45 -14.53
N PRO A 251 17.36 -6.92 -15.53
CA PRO A 251 16.00 -7.41 -15.31
C PRO A 251 15.88 -8.42 -14.16
N GLU A 252 16.85 -9.32 -14.02
CA GLU A 252 16.86 -10.39 -13.01
C GLU A 252 17.02 -9.81 -11.60
N ALA A 253 17.92 -8.84 -11.41
CA ALA A 253 18.15 -8.17 -10.13
C ALA A 253 16.93 -7.34 -9.70
N ILE A 254 16.32 -6.63 -10.65
CA ILE A 254 15.10 -5.83 -10.42
C ILE A 254 13.91 -6.74 -10.08
N HIS A 255 13.78 -7.88 -10.77
CA HIS A 255 12.75 -8.87 -10.48
C HIS A 255 12.92 -9.45 -9.07
N ALA A 256 14.13 -9.91 -8.72
CA ALA A 256 14.43 -10.47 -7.41
C ALA A 256 14.13 -9.48 -6.27
N ALA A 257 14.51 -8.21 -6.42
CA ALA A 257 14.19 -7.17 -5.44
C ALA A 257 12.68 -6.93 -5.32
N THR A 258 11.98 -6.82 -6.45
CA THR A 258 10.51 -6.64 -6.46
C THR A 258 9.78 -7.82 -5.82
N GLN A 259 10.28 -9.04 -6.04
CA GLN A 259 9.79 -10.26 -5.42
C GLN A 259 10.01 -10.23 -3.90
N ALA A 260 11.19 -9.81 -3.42
CA ALA A 260 11.47 -9.67 -2.00
C ALA A 260 10.52 -8.67 -1.32
N TYR A 261 10.26 -7.53 -1.95
CA TYR A 261 9.29 -6.53 -1.45
C TYR A 261 7.87 -7.11 -1.37
N SER A 262 7.48 -7.89 -2.38
CA SER A 262 6.16 -8.53 -2.42
C SER A 262 6.03 -9.62 -1.35
N ARG A 263 7.09 -10.40 -1.07
CA ARG A 263 7.11 -11.39 0.03
C ARG A 263 6.91 -10.74 1.39
N VAL A 264 7.66 -9.69 1.71
CA VAL A 264 7.49 -8.98 3.00
C VAL A 264 6.09 -8.37 3.15
N THR A 265 5.54 -7.84 2.06
CA THR A 265 4.15 -7.36 2.04
C THR A 265 3.16 -8.50 2.24
N GLU A 266 3.39 -9.67 1.63
CA GLU A 266 2.55 -10.85 1.78
C GLU A 266 2.55 -11.36 3.22
N ASP A 267 3.73 -11.46 3.84
CA ASP A 267 3.89 -11.89 5.23
C ASP A 267 3.10 -10.97 6.18
N TRP A 268 3.17 -9.66 5.95
CA TRP A 268 2.37 -8.69 6.69
C TRP A 268 0.87 -8.91 6.51
N VAL A 269 0.39 -9.12 5.28
CA VAL A 269 -1.03 -9.37 5.01
C VAL A 269 -1.48 -10.72 5.58
N ARG A 270 -0.62 -11.74 5.60
CA ARG A 270 -0.91 -13.04 6.24
C ARG A 270 -1.07 -12.91 7.74
N ALA A 271 -0.26 -12.09 8.38
CA ALA A 271 -0.36 -11.82 9.82
C ALA A 271 -1.58 -10.97 10.18
N HIS A 272 -1.98 -10.03 9.32
CA HIS A 272 -3.08 -9.09 9.57
C HIS A 272 -4.14 -9.08 8.45
N PRO A 273 -4.77 -10.23 8.12
CA PRO A 273 -5.60 -10.35 6.92
C PRO A 273 -6.82 -9.44 6.97
N GLY A 274 -7.41 -9.19 8.14
CA GLY A 274 -8.54 -8.27 8.29
C GLY A 274 -8.20 -6.80 8.11
N GLN A 275 -6.93 -6.43 7.97
CA GLN A 275 -6.52 -5.02 7.84
C GLN A 275 -6.10 -4.63 6.43
N TRP A 276 -6.05 -5.57 5.48
CA TRP A 276 -5.68 -5.28 4.09
C TRP A 276 -6.91 -5.11 3.19
N ILE A 277 -6.82 -4.21 2.19
CA ILE A 277 -7.94 -3.89 1.28
C ILE A 277 -8.16 -5.01 0.24
N TRP A 278 -8.86 -6.07 0.62
CA TRP A 278 -9.27 -7.17 -0.28
C TRP A 278 -10.26 -6.76 -1.39
N ILE A 279 -10.86 -5.56 -1.31
CA ILE A 279 -11.73 -5.05 -2.37
C ILE A 279 -10.94 -4.60 -3.60
N HIS A 280 -9.62 -4.40 -3.53
CA HIS A 280 -8.82 -4.08 -4.71
C HIS A 280 -8.67 -5.32 -5.63
N ARG A 281 -8.84 -5.19 -6.96
CA ARG A 281 -8.56 -6.28 -7.92
C ARG A 281 -7.05 -6.44 -8.14
N ARG A 282 -6.33 -6.96 -7.14
CA ARG A 282 -4.86 -7.08 -7.17
C ARG A 282 -4.35 -7.94 -8.33
N TRP A 283 -5.11 -8.97 -8.71
CA TRP A 283 -4.81 -9.88 -9.82
C TRP A 283 -5.63 -9.57 -11.08
N ARG A 284 -5.94 -8.29 -11.36
CA ARG A 284 -6.71 -7.94 -12.57
C ARG A 284 -5.92 -8.22 -13.84
N THR A 285 -4.63 -7.88 -13.84
CA THR A 285 -3.73 -8.14 -14.96
C THR A 285 -3.16 -9.54 -14.82
N GLN A 286 -3.37 -10.39 -15.83
CA GLN A 286 -2.88 -11.76 -15.90
C GLN A 286 -1.73 -11.88 -16.90
N PRO A 287 -0.78 -12.82 -16.71
CA PRO A 287 0.22 -13.15 -17.73
C PRO A 287 -0.49 -13.59 -19.02
N LEU A 288 0.19 -13.45 -20.15
CA LEU A 288 -0.31 -14.03 -21.39
C LEU A 288 -0.26 -15.56 -21.27
N PRO A 289 -1.19 -16.30 -21.90
CA PRO A 289 -1.03 -17.73 -22.06
C PRO A 289 0.34 -18.02 -22.67
N GLU A 290 1.02 -19.08 -22.20
CA GLU A 290 2.19 -19.54 -22.93
C GLU A 290 1.77 -19.87 -24.36
N PRO A 291 2.54 -19.42 -25.37
CA PRO A 291 2.31 -19.89 -26.73
C PRO A 291 2.42 -21.42 -26.73
N PRO A 292 1.56 -22.12 -27.51
CA PRO A 292 1.65 -23.57 -27.61
C PRO A 292 3.08 -23.94 -27.99
N ALA A 293 3.61 -24.99 -27.35
CA ALA A 293 4.92 -25.51 -27.70
C ALA A 293 4.97 -25.76 -29.21
N PRO A 294 6.07 -25.41 -29.90
CA PRO A 294 6.19 -25.68 -31.32
C PRO A 294 5.93 -27.17 -31.54
N SER A 295 4.93 -27.48 -32.36
CA SER A 295 4.62 -28.86 -32.72
C SER A 295 5.89 -29.47 -33.31
N THR A 296 6.36 -30.56 -32.71
CA THR A 296 7.27 -31.51 -33.36
C THR A 296 6.52 -32.16 -34.51
N GLU A 297 6.24 -31.38 -35.56
CA GLU A 297 5.86 -31.94 -36.84
C GLU A 297 7.14 -32.49 -37.47
N ALA A 298 7.13 -33.81 -37.61
CA ALA A 298 8.26 -34.63 -37.97
C ALA A 298 9.02 -34.05 -39.16
N ALA A 299 10.35 -33.99 -39.04
CA ALA A 299 11.23 -33.94 -40.19
C ALA A 299 10.78 -35.07 -41.14
N ARG A 300 10.17 -34.70 -42.26
CA ARG A 300 9.93 -35.63 -43.35
C ARG A 300 11.30 -36.16 -43.78
N PRO A 301 11.55 -37.48 -43.78
CA PRO A 301 12.77 -37.99 -44.36
C PRO A 301 12.77 -37.58 -45.83
N GLU A 302 13.84 -36.92 -46.28
CA GLU A 302 14.13 -36.77 -47.70
C GLU A 302 14.19 -38.17 -48.28
N THR A 303 13.18 -38.51 -49.08
CA THR A 303 13.23 -39.68 -49.96
C THR A 303 14.29 -39.41 -51.00
N ALA A 304 15.44 -40.06 -50.85
CA ALA A 304 16.43 -40.23 -51.90
C ALA A 304 15.88 -41.21 -52.94
N GLU A 305 15.45 -40.69 -54.08
CA GLU A 305 15.34 -41.36 -55.37
C GLU A 305 15.81 -40.30 -56.39
N GLY A 306 16.66 -40.52 -57.37
CA GLY A 306 17.25 -41.70 -57.98
C GLY A 306 17.72 -41.23 -59.35
#